data_AF-A0A0P6XCQ4-F1
#
_entry.id   AF-A0A0P6XCQ4-F1
#
_cell.length_a   1.000
_cell.length_b   1.000
_cell.length_c   1.000
_cell.angle_alpha   90.00
_cell.angle_beta   90.00
_cell.angle_gamma   90.00
#
_symmetry.space_group_name_H-M   'P 1'
#
loop_
_entity.id
_entity.type
_entity.pdbx_description
1 polymer ?
#
loop_
_entity_poly.entity_id
_entity_poly.type
_entity_poly.pdbx_seq_one_letter_code
_entity_poly.pdbx_strand_id
1 'polypeptide(L)'
;MPFESFQDLITMLVVIVVLQVSLAFLLIGVRKWRPTSYKRYPRISLPPTSDDRHEFQLYMSGEELFPAMLQAIESAQRLILLETFIFKGDELGQKFRDALMRKAHSGVAVYVIVDGFANLVVPRKFKKFPAEIQLLTYPAFPKLSQIFDIGSYARDHRKLLVVDNDVAFIGGYNLGELYRTEWRDTHVQVRGPIVSNLAEMFASQWNRYRRRLPRLNIDLDLEWQSTVRVQRNDAGRLVFPIRSMYLDAIERAERFVYISNAYFIPDRAILEALVLTARRGVDVRILVPAESNHVLADWLARHYFEFCLRHGIKIFLYENAMIHAKTATIDGIWSTVGTANLDRLSLAGNHEINLEIYNAAFAERMEAIFACDMTNARELTLAEWIQRPWYTKAAELVLSPLWPIL
;
A
#
# COMPACT_ATOMS: atom_id res chain seq x y z
N MET A 1 8.84 -7.47 -42.40
CA MET A 1 9.93 -6.63 -42.93
C MET A 1 10.96 -6.48 -41.81
N PRO A 2 12.21 -6.93 -41.99
CA PRO A 2 13.26 -6.66 -41.01
C PRO A 2 13.67 -5.18 -41.13
N PHE A 3 13.94 -4.53 -40.00
CA PHE A 3 14.37 -3.13 -39.94
C PHE A 3 15.68 -2.92 -40.73
N GLU A 4 15.69 -2.03 -41.72
CA GLU A 4 16.85 -1.84 -42.62
C GLU A 4 17.96 -0.95 -42.02
N SER A 5 17.73 -0.27 -40.91
CA SER A 5 18.80 0.45 -40.19
C SER A 5 18.54 0.59 -38.68
N PHE A 6 19.61 0.77 -37.89
CA PHE A 6 19.53 1.11 -36.45
C PHE A 6 18.76 2.42 -36.21
N GLN A 7 18.78 3.34 -37.18
CA GLN A 7 18.01 4.58 -37.14
C GLN A 7 16.50 4.34 -37.24
N ASP A 8 16.06 3.36 -38.03
CA ASP A 8 14.64 2.99 -38.14
C ASP A 8 14.12 2.40 -36.83
N LEU A 9 14.94 1.60 -36.14
CA LEU A 9 14.61 1.05 -34.83
C LEU A 9 14.46 2.15 -33.77
N ILE A 10 15.39 3.11 -33.72
CA ILE A 10 15.31 4.26 -32.79
C ILE A 10 14.08 5.10 -33.10
N THR A 11 13.85 5.40 -34.38
CA THR A 11 12.71 6.21 -34.82
C THR A 11 11.40 5.53 -34.43
N MET A 12 11.28 4.23 -34.64
CA MET A 12 10.11 3.46 -34.20
C MET A 12 9.94 3.51 -32.67
N LEU A 13 11.01 3.33 -31.90
CA LEU A 13 10.94 3.38 -30.44
C LEU A 13 10.46 4.76 -29.95
N VAL A 14 11.00 5.84 -30.52
CA VAL A 14 10.60 7.21 -30.21
C VAL A 14 9.12 7.44 -30.55
N VAL A 15 8.67 6.98 -31.71
CA VAL A 15 7.26 7.08 -32.12
C VAL A 15 6.35 6.34 -31.14
N ILE A 16 6.71 5.12 -30.73
CA ILE A 16 5.94 4.35 -29.73
C ILE A 16 5.86 5.10 -28.41
N VAL A 17 6.98 5.62 -27.90
CA VAL A 17 7.02 6.38 -26.64
C VAL A 17 6.16 7.64 -26.73
N VAL A 18 6.26 8.40 -27.82
CA VAL A 18 5.45 9.60 -28.04
C VAL A 18 3.96 9.27 -28.10
N LEU A 19 3.57 8.19 -28.78
CA LEU A 19 2.20 7.71 -28.82
C LEU A 19 1.70 7.30 -27.43
N GLN A 20 2.50 6.57 -26.66
CA GLN A 20 2.17 6.16 -25.28
C GLN A 20 1.98 7.36 -24.36
N VAL A 21 2.90 8.32 -24.39
CA VAL A 21 2.82 9.55 -23.59
C VAL A 21 1.60 10.37 -24.00
N SER A 22 1.35 10.53 -25.29
CA SER A 22 0.19 11.28 -25.80
C SER A 22 -1.13 10.62 -25.39
N LEU A 23 -1.23 9.30 -25.53
CA LEU A 23 -2.38 8.52 -25.10
C LEU A 23 -2.57 8.60 -23.58
N ALA A 24 -1.50 8.51 -22.80
CA ALA A 24 -1.55 8.67 -21.35
C ALA A 24 -2.14 10.03 -20.95
N PHE A 25 -1.65 11.11 -21.53
CA PHE A 25 -2.18 12.46 -21.29
C PHE A 25 -3.64 12.61 -21.72
N LEU A 26 -4.01 12.03 -22.87
CA LEU A 26 -5.40 12.02 -23.33
C LEU A 26 -6.31 11.30 -22.32
N LEU A 27 -5.93 10.11 -21.86
CA LEU A 27 -6.70 9.32 -20.90
C LEU A 27 -6.84 10.03 -19.55
N ILE A 28 -5.76 10.65 -19.06
CA ILE A 28 -5.78 11.50 -17.85
C ILE A 28 -6.72 12.70 -18.06
N GLY A 29 -6.65 13.35 -19.23
CA GLY A 29 -7.50 14.48 -19.58
C GLY A 29 -8.99 14.11 -19.60
N VAL A 30 -9.35 13.03 -20.30
CA VAL A 30 -10.72 12.50 -20.36
C VAL A 30 -11.26 12.21 -18.96
N ARG A 31 -10.42 11.63 -18.09
CA ARG A 31 -10.82 11.35 -16.71
C ARG A 31 -11.05 12.61 -15.90
N LYS A 32 -10.18 13.62 -16.03
CA LYS A 32 -10.36 14.91 -15.35
C LYS A 32 -11.65 15.62 -15.79
N TRP A 33 -12.10 15.41 -17.02
CA TRP A 33 -13.36 15.93 -17.57
C TRP A 33 -14.60 15.19 -17.08
N ARG A 34 -14.46 13.94 -16.62
CA ARG A 34 -15.52 13.14 -16.00
C ARG A 34 -15.19 12.94 -14.52
N PRO A 35 -15.31 13.99 -13.68
CA PRO A 35 -14.95 13.86 -12.27
C PRO A 35 -15.81 12.78 -11.63
N THR A 36 -15.16 11.75 -11.09
CA THR A 36 -15.78 10.83 -10.15
C THR A 36 -16.19 11.63 -8.92
N SER A 37 -17.48 11.67 -8.64
CA SER A 37 -17.96 12.13 -7.34
C SER A 37 -17.68 10.99 -6.36
N TYR A 38 -16.63 11.13 -5.55
CA TYR A 38 -16.45 10.25 -4.41
C TYR A 38 -17.59 10.51 -3.43
N LYS A 39 -18.48 9.52 -3.29
CA LYS A 39 -19.57 9.53 -2.31
C LYS A 39 -19.10 8.83 -1.04
N ARG A 40 -19.93 8.91 0.01
CA ARG A 40 -19.75 8.04 1.18
C ARG A 40 -19.78 6.58 0.74
N TYR A 41 -18.83 5.80 1.26
CA TYR A 41 -18.76 4.35 1.09
C TYR A 41 -19.32 3.63 2.31
N PRO A 42 -19.74 2.35 2.19
CA PRO A 42 -20.22 1.56 3.32
C PRO A 42 -19.11 1.39 4.36
N ARG A 43 -19.50 1.41 5.64
CA ARG A 43 -18.60 1.25 6.78
C ARG A 43 -19.28 0.40 7.83
N ILE A 44 -18.49 -0.40 8.53
CA ILE A 44 -18.91 -1.12 9.72
C ILE A 44 -17.97 -0.76 10.87
N SER A 45 -18.52 -0.66 12.07
CA SER A 45 -17.71 -0.57 13.28
C SER A 45 -17.47 -1.98 13.78
N LEU A 46 -16.20 -2.34 13.92
CA LEU A 46 -15.79 -3.63 14.45
C LEU A 46 -15.14 -3.41 15.81
N PRO A 47 -15.60 -4.08 16.88
CA PRO A 47 -14.93 -3.99 18.17
C PRO A 47 -13.53 -4.59 18.07
N PRO A 48 -12.64 -4.26 19.03
CA PRO A 48 -11.33 -4.89 19.11
C PRO A 48 -11.46 -6.41 19.16
N THR A 49 -10.48 -7.08 18.58
CA THR A 49 -10.30 -8.54 18.71
C THR A 49 -8.94 -8.81 19.32
N SER A 50 -8.75 -9.96 19.95
CA SER A 50 -7.49 -10.30 20.60
C SER A 50 -7.13 -11.77 20.41
N ASP A 51 -5.85 -12.06 20.58
CA ASP A 51 -5.35 -13.38 20.92
C ASP A 51 -4.77 -13.35 22.35
N ASP A 52 -4.11 -14.43 22.78
CA ASP A 52 -3.54 -14.53 24.14
C ASP A 52 -2.49 -13.45 24.46
N ARG A 53 -1.89 -12.81 23.44
CA ARG A 53 -0.75 -11.89 23.59
C ARG A 53 -0.95 -10.53 22.93
N HIS A 54 -1.92 -10.41 22.04
CA HIS A 54 -2.11 -9.24 21.20
C HIS A 54 -3.56 -8.77 21.20
N GLU A 55 -3.74 -7.47 21.13
CA GLU A 55 -5.03 -6.83 20.86
C GLU A 55 -4.96 -6.09 19.53
N PHE A 56 -5.98 -6.23 18.70
CA PHE A 56 -6.09 -5.63 17.38
C PHE A 56 -7.37 -4.82 17.26
N GLN A 57 -7.25 -3.60 16.76
CA GLN A 57 -8.38 -2.78 16.32
C GLN A 57 -8.21 -2.44 14.84
N LEU A 58 -9.19 -2.82 14.02
CA LEU A 58 -9.21 -2.52 12.60
C LEU A 58 -9.95 -1.19 12.34
N TYR A 59 -9.40 -0.39 11.43
CA TYR A 59 -9.98 0.85 10.98
C TYR A 59 -10.22 0.79 9.48
N MET A 60 -11.45 1.10 9.06
CA MET A 60 -11.85 1.17 7.66
C MET A 60 -11.88 2.59 7.09
N SER A 61 -11.66 3.58 7.95
CA SER A 61 -11.94 4.99 7.71
C SER A 61 -10.89 5.85 8.40
N GLY A 62 -10.39 6.86 7.69
CA GLY A 62 -9.53 7.88 8.29
C GLY A 62 -10.27 8.74 9.33
N GLU A 63 -11.61 8.82 9.27
CA GLU A 63 -12.40 9.52 10.30
C GLU A 63 -12.33 8.85 11.67
N GLU A 64 -12.08 7.54 11.73
CA GLU A 64 -11.93 6.79 12.98
C GLU A 64 -10.44 6.59 13.33
N LEU A 65 -9.61 6.27 12.32
CA LEU A 65 -8.19 6.02 12.50
C LEU A 65 -7.43 7.24 13.03
N PHE A 66 -7.60 8.40 12.40
CA PHE A 66 -6.75 9.55 12.72
C PHE A 66 -6.98 10.11 14.11
N PRO A 67 -8.22 10.19 14.65
CA PRO A 67 -8.43 10.48 16.06
C PRO A 67 -7.73 9.49 16.99
N ALA A 68 -7.78 8.18 16.70
CA ALA A 68 -7.10 7.17 17.52
C ALA A 68 -5.56 7.32 17.49
N MET A 69 -4.98 7.58 16.31
CA MET A 69 -3.54 7.87 16.17
C MET A 69 -3.13 9.14 16.92
N LEU A 70 -3.93 10.22 16.81
CA LEU A 70 -3.68 11.47 17.53
C LEU A 70 -3.78 11.27 19.04
N GLN A 71 -4.76 10.50 19.51
CA GLN A 71 -4.89 10.15 20.93
C GLN A 71 -3.66 9.38 21.42
N ALA A 72 -3.18 8.40 20.66
CA ALA A 72 -1.96 7.67 20.99
C ALA A 72 -0.76 8.62 21.10
N ILE A 73 -0.56 9.51 20.11
CA ILE A 73 0.48 10.54 20.14
C ILE A 73 0.36 11.43 21.38
N GLU A 74 -0.83 11.93 21.69
CA GLU A 74 -1.05 12.80 22.85
C GLU A 74 -0.74 12.08 24.18
N SER A 75 -1.03 10.78 24.25
CA SER A 75 -0.73 9.94 25.41
C SER A 75 0.74 9.57 25.58
N ALA A 76 1.58 9.77 24.55
CA ALA A 76 2.99 9.35 24.55
C ALA A 76 3.78 9.96 25.71
N GLN A 77 4.65 9.17 26.34
CA GLN A 77 5.45 9.57 27.49
C GLN A 77 6.95 9.57 27.19
N ARG A 78 7.41 8.77 26.22
CA ARG A 78 8.84 8.51 26.00
C ARG A 78 9.23 8.64 24.54
N LEU A 79 8.50 7.99 23.65
CA LEU A 79 8.94 7.81 22.26
C LEU A 79 7.76 7.82 21.28
N ILE A 80 7.92 8.57 20.19
CA ILE A 80 7.04 8.50 19.02
C ILE A 80 7.90 8.24 17.78
N LEU A 81 7.55 7.18 17.05
CA LEU A 81 8.14 6.84 15.76
C LEU A 81 7.05 6.93 14.70
N LEU A 82 7.14 7.90 13.79
CA LEU A 82 6.18 8.07 12.71
C LEU A 82 6.86 7.92 11.35
N GLU A 83 6.43 6.96 10.56
CA GLU A 83 6.84 6.74 9.19
C GLU A 83 5.62 6.83 8.28
N THR A 84 5.70 7.65 7.23
CA THR A 84 4.60 7.78 6.28
C THR A 84 5.08 8.16 4.90
N PHE A 85 4.48 7.54 3.87
CA PHE A 85 4.82 7.85 2.48
C PHE A 85 4.44 9.30 2.12
N ILE A 86 3.21 9.74 2.41
CA ILE A 86 2.76 11.12 2.15
C ILE A 86 2.26 11.76 3.45
N PHE A 87 2.80 12.94 3.76
CA PHE A 87 2.35 13.80 4.85
C PHE A 87 1.88 15.15 4.30
N LYS A 88 0.59 15.26 3.97
CA LYS A 88 0.01 16.48 3.42
C LYS A 88 0.10 17.63 4.42
N GLY A 89 0.27 18.85 3.93
CA GLY A 89 0.28 20.07 4.74
C GLY A 89 -1.09 20.74 4.89
N ASP A 90 -2.16 19.95 4.80
CA ASP A 90 -3.55 20.39 4.96
C ASP A 90 -3.97 20.40 6.46
N GLU A 91 -5.26 20.63 6.75
CA GLU A 91 -5.75 20.76 8.13
C GLU A 91 -5.42 19.52 8.98
N LEU A 92 -5.67 18.32 8.47
CA LEU A 92 -5.32 17.08 9.18
C LEU A 92 -3.81 16.97 9.37
N GLY A 93 -3.04 17.26 8.32
CA GLY A 93 -1.58 17.28 8.40
C GLY A 93 -1.04 18.19 9.50
N GLN A 94 -1.61 19.39 9.63
CA GLN A 94 -1.25 20.33 10.69
C GLN A 94 -1.60 19.80 12.07
N LYS A 95 -2.76 19.13 12.26
CA LYS A 95 -3.12 18.52 13.55
C LYS A 95 -2.07 17.51 14.02
N PHE A 96 -1.61 16.62 13.14
CA PHE A 96 -0.52 15.70 13.45
C PHE A 96 0.79 16.42 13.75
N ARG A 97 1.17 17.39 12.90
CA ARG A 97 2.39 18.18 13.08
C ARG A 97 2.40 18.90 14.45
N ASP A 98 1.30 19.52 14.81
CA ASP A 98 1.17 20.26 16.07
C ASP A 98 1.17 19.33 17.28
N ALA A 99 0.53 18.16 17.19
CA ALA A 99 0.58 17.14 18.25
C ALA A 99 2.01 16.64 18.48
N LEU A 100 2.72 16.28 17.40
CA LEU A 100 4.14 15.87 17.49
C LEU A 100 5.00 16.97 18.12
N MET A 101 4.78 18.24 17.74
CA MET A 101 5.48 19.38 18.32
C MET A 101 5.20 19.54 19.82
N ARG A 102 3.94 19.47 20.25
CA ARG A 102 3.58 19.53 21.68
C ARG A 102 4.29 18.44 22.48
N LYS A 103 4.34 17.21 21.96
CA LYS A 103 5.01 16.09 22.64
C LYS A 103 6.52 16.26 22.68
N ALA A 104 7.14 16.70 21.58
CA ALA A 104 8.56 17.01 21.54
C ALA A 104 8.94 18.10 22.56
N HIS A 105 8.15 19.17 22.66
CA HIS A 105 8.35 20.22 23.67
C HIS A 105 8.15 19.72 25.12
N SER A 106 7.37 18.67 25.30
CA SER A 106 7.18 18.01 26.61
C SER A 106 8.28 17.00 26.94
N GLY A 107 9.32 16.88 26.10
CA GLY A 107 10.46 15.99 26.32
C GLY A 107 10.32 14.58 25.73
N VAL A 108 9.23 14.29 25.01
CA VAL A 108 9.07 13.00 24.30
C VAL A 108 10.03 12.97 23.10
N ALA A 109 10.74 11.86 22.90
CA ALA A 109 11.61 11.70 21.75
C ALA A 109 10.76 11.44 20.49
N VAL A 110 10.86 12.31 19.48
CA VAL A 110 10.02 12.22 18.28
C VAL A 110 10.89 12.03 17.03
N TYR A 111 10.67 10.91 16.34
CA TYR A 111 11.35 10.54 15.11
C TYR A 111 10.34 10.42 13.98
N VAL A 112 10.61 11.08 12.86
CA VAL A 112 9.71 11.11 11.70
C VAL A 112 10.46 10.73 10.44
N ILE A 113 9.94 9.78 9.67
CA ILE A 113 10.41 9.40 8.33
C ILE A 113 9.33 9.77 7.32
N VAL A 114 9.71 10.51 6.27
CA VAL A 114 8.84 10.80 5.11
C VAL A 114 9.56 10.52 3.80
N ASP A 115 8.84 10.04 2.79
CA ASP A 115 9.41 9.85 1.45
C ASP A 115 9.66 11.19 0.75
N GLY A 116 10.89 11.42 0.28
CA GLY A 116 11.26 12.70 -0.32
C GLY A 116 10.57 12.99 -1.65
N PHE A 117 10.26 11.97 -2.46
CA PHE A 117 9.63 12.14 -3.77
C PHE A 117 8.14 12.39 -3.62
N ALA A 118 7.47 11.58 -2.82
CA ALA A 118 6.03 11.72 -2.56
C ALA A 118 5.69 13.04 -1.86
N ASN A 119 6.64 13.62 -1.11
CA ASN A 119 6.49 14.91 -0.44
C ASN A 119 7.08 16.10 -1.23
N LEU A 120 7.43 15.96 -2.51
CA LEU A 120 7.81 17.09 -3.38
C LEU A 120 6.64 18.08 -3.55
N VAL A 121 5.41 17.57 -3.58
CA VAL A 121 4.17 18.36 -3.71
C VAL A 121 3.77 19.06 -2.40
N VAL A 122 4.43 18.75 -1.29
CA VAL A 122 4.10 19.32 0.04
C VAL A 122 4.89 20.61 0.26
N PRO A 123 4.25 21.71 0.71
CA PRO A 123 4.92 22.99 0.91
C PRO A 123 6.15 22.88 1.82
N ARG A 124 7.25 23.53 1.42
CA ARG A 124 8.50 23.53 2.20
C ARG A 124 8.31 24.02 3.63
N LYS A 125 7.38 24.96 3.86
CA LYS A 125 7.08 25.52 5.18
C LYS A 125 6.50 24.49 6.14
N PHE A 126 5.69 23.55 5.64
CA PHE A 126 5.13 22.45 6.44
C PHE A 126 6.20 21.46 6.90
N LYS A 127 7.13 21.15 5.99
CA LYS A 127 8.24 20.21 6.23
C LYS A 127 9.33 20.76 7.17
N LYS A 128 9.19 21.99 7.67
CA LYS A 128 10.09 22.57 8.67
C LYS A 128 9.56 22.22 10.07
N PHE A 129 10.27 21.30 10.71
CA PHE A 129 10.08 20.94 12.11
C PHE A 129 11.13 21.65 12.99
N PRO A 130 10.82 21.89 14.27
CA PRO A 130 11.79 22.37 15.25
C PRO A 130 12.85 21.27 15.53
N ALA A 131 13.99 21.65 16.13
CA ALA A 131 15.16 20.78 16.26
C ALA A 131 14.92 19.56 17.18
N GLU A 132 13.92 19.67 18.06
CA GLU A 132 13.44 18.65 18.98
C GLU A 132 12.83 17.45 18.24
N ILE A 133 12.32 17.65 17.02
CA ILE A 133 11.78 16.59 16.17
C ILE A 133 12.86 16.15 15.18
N GLN A 134 13.23 14.88 15.25
CA GLN A 134 14.19 14.27 14.34
C GLN A 134 13.48 13.88 13.05
N LEU A 135 13.50 14.76 12.04
CA LEU A 135 12.94 14.48 10.71
C LEU A 135 14.00 13.90 9.76
N LEU A 136 13.75 12.69 9.27
CA LEU A 136 14.46 12.06 8.17
C LEU A 136 13.59 12.15 6.90
N THR A 137 14.15 12.74 5.84
CA THR A 137 13.54 12.70 4.50
C THR A 137 14.29 11.67 3.67
N TYR A 138 13.60 10.59 3.29
CA TYR A 138 14.16 9.56 2.42
C TYR A 138 14.50 10.16 1.04
N PRO A 139 15.60 9.77 0.37
CA PRO A 139 16.03 10.40 -0.88
C PRO A 139 14.96 10.40 -1.97
N ALA A 140 14.65 11.58 -2.53
CA ALA A 140 13.70 11.71 -3.64
C ALA A 140 14.25 11.17 -4.97
N PHE A 141 15.57 11.24 -5.15
CA PHE A 141 16.26 10.79 -6.35
C PHE A 141 17.59 10.15 -5.96
N PRO A 142 18.07 9.18 -6.76
CA PRO A 142 19.40 8.62 -6.56
C PRO A 142 20.47 9.70 -6.77
N LYS A 143 21.60 9.57 -6.06
CA LYS A 143 22.78 10.40 -6.35
C LYS A 143 23.39 9.98 -7.68
N LEU A 144 24.19 10.86 -8.28
CA LEU A 144 24.90 10.54 -9.53
C LEU A 144 25.76 9.26 -9.41
N SER A 145 26.35 9.02 -8.24
CA SER A 145 27.13 7.80 -7.96
C SER A 145 26.27 6.53 -7.77
N GLN A 146 24.95 6.63 -7.80
CA GLN A 146 24.01 5.54 -7.51
C GLN A 146 23.06 5.26 -8.70
N ILE A 147 23.26 5.89 -9.86
CA ILE A 147 22.34 5.74 -11.01
C ILE A 147 22.24 4.30 -11.54
N PHE A 148 23.23 3.44 -11.26
CA PHE A 148 23.20 2.02 -11.61
C PHE A 148 22.76 1.11 -10.46
N ASP A 149 22.52 1.67 -9.27
CA ASP A 149 21.99 0.95 -8.12
C ASP A 149 20.46 0.97 -8.17
N ILE A 150 19.86 -0.14 -8.59
CA ILE A 150 18.40 -0.28 -8.74
C ILE A 150 17.68 0.02 -7.41
N GLY A 151 18.25 -0.39 -6.28
CA GLY A 151 17.68 -0.15 -4.95
C GLY A 151 17.63 1.32 -4.56
N SER A 152 18.42 2.19 -5.22
CA SER A 152 18.40 3.63 -4.98
C SER A 152 17.18 4.35 -5.59
N TYR A 153 16.45 3.69 -6.47
CA TYR A 153 15.18 4.16 -7.05
C TYR A 153 13.95 3.78 -6.21
N ALA A 154 14.13 2.90 -5.22
CA ALA A 154 13.10 2.47 -4.30
C ALA A 154 12.45 3.65 -3.57
N ARG A 155 11.17 3.54 -3.25
CA ARG A 155 10.44 4.47 -2.40
C ARG A 155 10.24 3.91 -1.01
N ASP A 156 10.16 4.82 -0.03
CA ASP A 156 9.75 4.45 1.32
C ASP A 156 8.23 4.50 1.43
N HIS A 157 7.58 3.41 1.02
CA HIS A 157 6.12 3.35 0.94
C HIS A 157 5.46 2.90 2.25
N ARG A 158 6.24 2.81 3.33
CA ARG A 158 5.77 2.35 4.64
C ARG A 158 4.98 3.43 5.39
N LYS A 159 4.04 2.96 6.21
CA LYS A 159 3.08 3.77 6.96
C LYS A 159 2.92 3.11 8.32
N LEU A 160 3.67 3.61 9.28
CA LEU A 160 3.83 3.03 10.60
C LEU A 160 3.86 4.15 11.65
N LEU A 161 3.06 4.01 12.70
CA LEU A 161 3.19 4.81 13.92
C LEU A 161 3.46 3.85 15.07
N VAL A 162 4.50 4.10 15.87
CA VAL A 162 4.74 3.40 17.14
C VAL A 162 4.82 4.44 18.24
N VAL A 163 4.11 4.21 19.34
CA VAL A 163 4.12 5.06 20.53
C VAL A 163 4.55 4.24 21.74
N ASP A 164 5.58 4.73 22.42
CA ASP A 164 6.15 4.18 23.67
C ASP A 164 6.51 2.68 23.64
N ASN A 165 6.64 2.10 22.44
CA ASN A 165 6.76 0.65 22.24
C ASN A 165 5.60 -0.17 22.84
N ASP A 166 4.43 0.46 23.04
CA ASP A 166 3.23 -0.13 23.64
C ASP A 166 2.10 -0.31 22.62
N VAL A 167 1.94 0.66 21.72
CA VAL A 167 0.94 0.61 20.64
C VAL A 167 1.55 0.97 19.31
N ALA A 168 1.15 0.25 18.26
CA ALA A 168 1.52 0.54 16.89
C ALA A 168 0.30 0.61 15.97
N PHE A 169 0.42 1.38 14.90
CA PHE A 169 -0.55 1.49 13.80
C PHE A 169 0.17 1.20 12.49
N ILE A 170 -0.39 0.30 11.68
CA ILE A 170 0.14 -0.07 10.35
C ILE A 170 -1.00 -0.30 9.35
N GLY A 171 -0.82 0.14 8.09
CA GLY A 171 -1.81 -0.06 7.03
C GLY A 171 -1.62 0.87 5.84
N GLY A 172 -2.66 1.07 5.03
CA GLY A 172 -2.54 1.78 3.75
C GLY A 172 -2.67 3.32 3.80
N TYR A 173 -3.21 3.87 4.90
CA TYR A 173 -3.51 5.30 5.01
C TYR A 173 -2.27 6.22 5.05
N ASN A 174 -2.25 7.18 4.13
CA ASN A 174 -1.38 8.36 4.21
C ASN A 174 -2.01 9.44 5.11
N LEU A 175 -1.23 10.46 5.50
CA LEU A 175 -1.72 11.56 6.33
C LEU A 175 -2.19 12.74 5.46
N GLY A 176 -3.48 13.07 5.52
CA GLY A 176 -4.11 14.17 4.77
C GLY A 176 -5.63 14.07 4.71
N GLU A 177 -6.29 15.20 4.46
CA GLU A 177 -7.75 15.36 4.55
C GLU A 177 -8.49 14.51 3.51
N LEU A 178 -7.95 14.41 2.29
CA LEU A 178 -8.47 13.52 1.25
C LEU A 178 -8.59 12.06 1.72
N TYR A 179 -7.57 11.58 2.44
CA TYR A 179 -7.53 10.22 2.95
C TYR A 179 -8.50 10.03 4.12
N ARG A 180 -8.85 11.11 4.82
CA ARG A 180 -9.82 11.07 5.92
C ARG A 180 -11.23 10.78 5.42
N THR A 181 -11.63 11.40 4.31
CA THR A 181 -13.03 11.49 3.90
C THR A 181 -13.37 10.68 2.65
N GLU A 182 -12.48 10.61 1.67
CA GLU A 182 -12.80 10.11 0.32
C GLU A 182 -12.24 8.71 0.02
N TRP A 183 -11.21 8.27 0.75
CA TRP A 183 -10.53 7.01 0.49
C TRP A 183 -10.95 5.92 1.48
N ARG A 184 -11.27 4.75 0.94
CA ARG A 184 -11.50 3.52 1.70
C ARG A 184 -10.19 2.74 1.77
N ASP A 185 -9.59 2.66 2.94
CA ASP A 185 -8.33 1.94 3.16
C ASP A 185 -8.37 1.25 4.53
N THR A 186 -7.52 0.25 4.76
CA THR A 186 -7.51 -0.54 5.99
C THR A 186 -6.23 -0.28 6.78
N HIS A 187 -6.39 -0.05 8.08
CA HIS A 187 -5.31 0.09 9.04
C HIS A 187 -5.60 -0.76 10.26
N VAL A 188 -4.56 -1.26 10.91
CA VAL A 188 -4.68 -1.97 12.17
C VAL A 188 -3.88 -1.23 13.24
N GLN A 189 -4.52 -1.00 14.38
CA GLN A 189 -3.82 -0.73 15.63
C GLN A 189 -3.57 -2.07 16.32
N VAL A 190 -2.35 -2.24 16.81
CA VAL A 190 -1.93 -3.44 17.54
C VAL A 190 -1.25 -3.07 18.85
N ARG A 191 -1.57 -3.83 19.90
CA ARG A 191 -0.87 -3.86 21.18
C ARG A 191 -0.33 -5.26 21.42
N GLY A 192 0.74 -5.36 22.21
CA GLY A 192 1.39 -6.63 22.55
C GLY A 192 2.84 -6.71 22.03
N PRO A 193 3.52 -7.85 22.25
CA PRO A 193 4.96 -7.98 22.01
C PRO A 193 5.42 -7.65 20.58
N ILE A 194 4.56 -7.85 19.58
CA ILE A 194 4.86 -7.53 18.17
C ILE A 194 5.19 -6.05 17.93
N VAL A 195 4.79 -5.14 18.84
CA VAL A 195 5.12 -3.71 18.75
C VAL A 195 6.63 -3.49 18.79
N SER A 196 7.39 -4.30 19.56
CA SER A 196 8.85 -4.26 19.56
C SER A 196 9.45 -4.56 18.19
N ASN A 197 8.90 -5.53 17.46
CA ASN A 197 9.35 -5.84 16.11
C ASN A 197 9.08 -4.67 15.15
N LEU A 198 7.92 -4.02 15.26
CA LEU A 198 7.60 -2.83 14.46
C LEU A 198 8.53 -1.65 14.78
N ALA A 199 8.86 -1.43 16.05
CA ALA A 199 9.83 -0.43 16.47
C ALA A 199 11.24 -0.73 15.94
N GLU A 200 11.67 -2.01 15.93
CA GLU A 200 12.93 -2.42 15.29
C GLU A 200 12.92 -2.06 13.81
N MET A 201 11.83 -2.36 13.09
CA MET A 201 11.75 -2.09 11.65
C MET A 201 11.94 -0.60 11.36
N PHE A 202 11.30 0.26 12.17
CA PHE A 202 11.50 1.71 12.07
C PHE A 202 12.95 2.09 12.38
N ALA A 203 13.51 1.62 13.50
CA ALA A 203 14.86 1.98 13.93
C ALA A 203 15.93 1.51 12.94
N SER A 204 15.75 0.34 12.33
CA SER A 204 16.61 -0.19 11.27
C SER A 204 16.62 0.73 10.04
N GLN A 205 15.44 1.14 9.55
CA GLN A 205 15.36 2.10 8.45
C GLN A 205 15.98 3.44 8.83
N TRP A 206 15.60 3.99 9.98
CA TRP A 206 16.13 5.24 10.48
C TRP A 206 17.67 5.20 10.48
N ASN A 207 18.24 4.18 11.13
CA ASN A 207 19.68 4.06 11.28
C ASN A 207 20.40 3.86 9.95
N ARG A 208 19.74 3.26 8.96
CA ARG A 208 20.30 3.14 7.61
C ARG A 208 20.40 4.48 6.88
N TYR A 209 19.38 5.34 7.00
CA TYR A 209 19.25 6.56 6.18
C TYR A 209 19.48 7.88 6.95
N ARG A 210 19.71 7.85 8.27
CA ARG A 210 19.82 9.04 9.15
C ARG A 210 20.88 10.07 8.77
N ARG A 211 21.92 9.70 8.01
CA ARG A 211 23.08 10.55 7.69
C ARG A 211 23.71 11.17 8.94
N ARG A 212 23.44 12.46 9.22
CA ARG A 212 23.97 13.21 10.37
C ARG A 212 23.01 13.23 11.57
N LEU A 213 21.79 12.73 11.41
CA LEU A 213 20.81 12.67 12.49
C LEU A 213 21.27 11.64 13.55
N PRO A 214 20.84 11.80 14.81
CA PRO A 214 21.20 10.89 15.90
C PRO A 214 20.88 9.43 15.57
N ARG A 215 21.72 8.51 16.02
CA ARG A 215 21.40 7.08 15.98
C ARG A 215 20.21 6.82 16.92
N LEU A 216 19.24 6.07 16.45
CA LEU A 216 18.09 5.64 17.26
C LEU A 216 18.42 4.27 17.85
N ASN A 217 18.67 4.22 19.15
CA ASN A 217 18.83 2.97 19.88
C ASN A 217 17.60 2.83 20.78
N ILE A 218 16.83 1.77 20.53
CA ILE A 218 15.66 1.43 21.33
C ILE A 218 16.01 0.13 22.05
N ASP A 219 15.78 0.11 23.36
CA ASP A 219 15.85 -1.13 24.12
C ASP A 219 14.57 -1.93 23.83
N LEU A 220 14.71 -3.00 23.07
CA LEU A 220 13.59 -3.77 22.53
C LEU A 220 13.67 -5.19 23.07
N ASP A 221 12.58 -5.63 23.67
CA ASP A 221 12.36 -7.04 23.96
C ASP A 221 11.77 -7.70 22.70
N LEU A 222 12.65 -8.31 21.90
CA LEU A 222 12.27 -8.96 20.65
C LEU A 222 11.94 -10.42 20.92
N GLU A 223 10.65 -10.72 20.87
CA GLU A 223 10.16 -12.07 21.04
C GLU A 223 9.63 -12.67 19.73
N TRP A 224 9.87 -13.97 19.54
CA TRP A 224 9.22 -14.70 18.45
C TRP A 224 7.73 -14.91 18.76
N GLN A 225 6.87 -14.66 17.77
CA GLN A 225 5.43 -14.84 17.87
C GLN A 225 4.95 -15.89 16.86
N SER A 226 4.08 -16.79 17.30
CA SER A 226 3.50 -17.85 16.46
C SER A 226 2.34 -17.36 15.60
N THR A 227 1.56 -16.40 16.11
CA THR A 227 0.31 -15.94 15.49
C THR A 227 0.48 -14.69 14.64
N VAL A 228 1.47 -13.84 14.91
CA VAL A 228 1.68 -12.59 14.17
C VAL A 228 3.13 -12.42 13.75
N ARG A 229 3.36 -11.97 12.52
CA ARG A 229 4.69 -11.69 11.98
C ARG A 229 4.71 -10.35 11.26
N VAL A 230 5.83 -9.65 11.35
CA VAL A 230 6.10 -8.46 10.54
C VAL A 230 6.89 -8.88 9.31
N GLN A 231 6.33 -8.67 8.13
CA GLN A 231 7.01 -8.90 6.85
C GLN A 231 7.45 -7.55 6.29
N ARG A 232 8.76 -7.37 6.04
CA ARG A 232 9.31 -6.12 5.49
C ARG A 232 10.07 -6.33 4.19
N ASN A 233 9.76 -5.53 3.18
CA ASN A 233 10.62 -5.42 2.01
C ASN A 233 11.75 -4.43 2.32
N ASP A 234 12.99 -4.84 2.08
CA ASP A 234 14.19 -4.00 2.14
C ASP A 234 14.77 -3.90 0.73
N ALA A 235 14.32 -2.89 0.01
CA ALA A 235 14.76 -2.65 -1.36
C ALA A 235 16.26 -2.34 -1.45
N GLY A 236 16.83 -1.77 -0.39
CA GLY A 236 18.26 -1.49 -0.34
C GLY A 236 19.10 -2.75 -0.17
N ARG A 237 18.51 -3.89 0.21
CA ARG A 237 19.16 -5.21 0.22
C ARG A 237 18.63 -6.15 -0.85
N LEU A 238 17.67 -5.70 -1.65
CA LEU A 238 16.94 -6.50 -2.63
C LEU A 238 16.28 -7.74 -1.99
N VAL A 239 15.71 -7.56 -0.78
CA VAL A 239 15.05 -8.63 -0.01
C VAL A 239 13.55 -8.32 0.08
N PHE A 240 12.71 -9.23 -0.43
CA PHE A 240 11.27 -8.99 -0.62
C PHE A 240 10.36 -10.12 -0.08
N PRO A 241 10.31 -10.36 1.24
CA PRO A 241 9.60 -11.49 1.84
C PRO A 241 8.07 -11.38 1.75
N ILE A 242 7.50 -10.18 1.56
CA ILE A 242 6.03 -10.01 1.43
C ILE A 242 5.49 -10.80 0.22
N ARG A 243 6.28 -10.87 -0.86
CA ARG A 243 5.92 -11.68 -2.03
C ARG A 243 5.82 -13.16 -1.67
N SER A 244 6.80 -13.70 -0.94
CA SER A 244 6.80 -15.09 -0.51
C SER A 244 5.67 -15.39 0.47
N MET A 245 5.38 -14.46 1.40
CA MET A 245 4.24 -14.54 2.32
C MET A 245 2.91 -14.74 1.56
N TYR A 246 2.65 -13.95 0.52
CA TYR A 246 1.44 -14.14 -0.31
C TYR A 246 1.44 -15.47 -1.04
N LEU A 247 2.56 -15.89 -1.65
CA LEU A 247 2.65 -17.17 -2.35
C LEU A 247 2.35 -18.35 -1.41
N ASP A 248 3.01 -18.39 -0.25
CA ASP A 248 2.84 -19.44 0.74
C ASP A 248 1.38 -19.57 1.21
N ALA A 249 0.70 -18.44 1.41
CA ALA A 249 -0.69 -18.41 1.85
C ALA A 249 -1.67 -18.81 0.74
N ILE A 250 -1.48 -18.28 -0.49
CA ILE A 250 -2.34 -18.60 -1.65
C ILE A 250 -2.23 -20.08 -2.03
N GLU A 251 -1.02 -20.63 -2.06
CA GLU A 251 -0.79 -22.00 -2.50
C GLU A 251 -1.42 -23.04 -1.57
N ARG A 252 -1.56 -22.70 -0.28
CA ARG A 252 -2.18 -23.52 0.78
C ARG A 252 -3.68 -23.33 0.93
N ALA A 253 -4.28 -22.39 0.20
CA ALA A 253 -5.70 -22.11 0.34
C ALA A 253 -6.57 -23.32 -0.06
N GLU A 254 -7.58 -23.63 0.76
CA GLU A 254 -8.49 -24.76 0.58
C GLU A 254 -9.94 -24.35 0.32
N ARG A 255 -10.39 -23.20 0.81
CA ARG A 255 -11.81 -22.76 0.76
C ARG A 255 -11.97 -21.47 -0.03
N PHE A 256 -11.25 -20.40 0.33
CA PHE A 256 -11.35 -19.11 -0.35
C PHE A 256 -10.10 -18.26 -0.21
N VAL A 257 -9.91 -17.35 -1.19
CA VAL A 257 -8.88 -16.31 -1.17
C VAL A 257 -9.55 -14.98 -1.49
N TYR A 258 -9.62 -14.07 -0.51
CA TYR A 258 -10.19 -12.74 -0.69
C TYR A 258 -9.08 -11.69 -0.59
N ILE A 259 -8.94 -10.90 -1.67
CA ILE A 259 -7.90 -9.87 -1.79
C ILE A 259 -8.58 -8.54 -2.08
N SER A 260 -8.25 -7.50 -1.30
CA SER A 260 -8.58 -6.11 -1.61
C SER A 260 -7.29 -5.35 -1.88
N ASN A 261 -7.11 -4.87 -3.11
CA ASN A 261 -5.90 -4.16 -3.50
C ASN A 261 -6.17 -2.94 -4.37
N ALA A 262 -5.43 -1.85 -4.13
CA ALA A 262 -5.50 -0.64 -4.94
C ALA A 262 -5.03 -0.87 -6.39
N TYR A 263 -3.97 -1.66 -6.55
CA TYR A 263 -3.36 -1.96 -7.85
C TYR A 263 -3.09 -3.45 -7.93
N PHE A 264 -3.86 -4.14 -8.78
CA PHE A 264 -3.67 -5.56 -9.04
C PHE A 264 -2.90 -5.74 -10.35
N ILE A 265 -1.59 -5.72 -10.21
CA ILE A 265 -0.60 -5.85 -11.28
C ILE A 265 0.36 -6.98 -10.85
N PRO A 266 -0.17 -8.20 -10.55
CA PRO A 266 0.62 -9.26 -9.94
C PRO A 266 1.80 -9.63 -10.82
N ASP A 267 2.83 -10.20 -10.20
CA ASP A 267 3.86 -10.89 -10.97
C ASP A 267 3.36 -12.25 -11.47
N ARG A 268 4.19 -12.90 -12.28
CA ARG A 268 3.82 -14.17 -12.91
C ARG A 268 3.56 -15.28 -11.88
N ALA A 269 4.35 -15.35 -10.80
CA ALA A 269 4.21 -16.41 -9.81
C ALA A 269 2.92 -16.26 -8.99
N ILE A 270 2.60 -15.04 -8.54
CA ILE A 270 1.35 -14.75 -7.83
C ILE A 270 0.16 -15.05 -8.73
N LEU A 271 0.21 -14.65 -10.01
CA LEU A 271 -0.86 -14.92 -10.96
C LEU A 271 -1.05 -16.42 -11.21
N GLU A 272 0.04 -17.17 -11.41
CA GLU A 272 0.00 -18.62 -11.58
C GLU A 272 -0.55 -19.32 -10.33
N ALA A 273 -0.11 -18.92 -9.13
CA ALA A 273 -0.60 -19.46 -7.87
C ALA A 273 -2.11 -19.23 -7.68
N LEU A 274 -2.61 -18.03 -7.99
CA LEU A 274 -4.04 -17.71 -7.95
C LEU A 274 -4.84 -18.56 -8.94
N VAL A 275 -4.33 -18.74 -10.16
CA VAL A 275 -4.98 -19.58 -11.19
C VAL A 275 -5.02 -21.04 -10.78
N LEU A 276 -3.92 -21.59 -10.27
CA LEU A 276 -3.89 -22.97 -9.78
C LEU A 276 -4.85 -23.15 -8.61
N THR A 277 -4.94 -22.17 -7.72
CA THR A 277 -5.87 -22.15 -6.59
C THR A 277 -7.32 -22.16 -7.05
N ALA A 278 -7.70 -21.27 -7.97
CA ALA A 278 -9.05 -21.24 -8.55
C ALA A 278 -9.40 -22.55 -9.29
N ARG A 279 -8.45 -23.14 -10.02
CA ARG A 279 -8.64 -24.43 -10.73
C ARG A 279 -8.90 -25.60 -9.80
N ARG A 280 -8.45 -25.55 -8.55
CA ARG A 280 -8.74 -26.56 -7.51
C ARG A 280 -10.13 -26.42 -6.90
N GLY A 281 -10.90 -25.39 -7.29
CA GLY A 281 -12.26 -25.14 -6.79
C GLY A 281 -12.34 -24.15 -5.62
N VAL A 282 -11.22 -23.54 -5.23
CA VAL A 282 -11.16 -22.50 -4.20
C VAL A 282 -11.81 -21.21 -4.71
N ASP A 283 -12.63 -20.55 -3.88
CA ASP A 283 -13.28 -19.28 -4.25
C ASP A 283 -12.29 -18.11 -4.18
N VAL A 284 -11.71 -17.74 -5.33
CA VAL A 284 -10.77 -16.62 -5.43
C VAL A 284 -11.49 -15.35 -5.86
N ARG A 285 -11.49 -14.32 -5.00
CA ARG A 285 -12.11 -13.02 -5.26
C ARG A 285 -11.10 -11.89 -5.08
N ILE A 286 -11.06 -11.01 -6.07
CA ILE A 286 -10.18 -9.84 -6.09
C ILE A 286 -11.03 -8.59 -6.20
N LEU A 287 -10.96 -7.75 -5.19
CA LEU A 287 -11.59 -6.45 -5.14
C LEU A 287 -10.56 -5.36 -5.49
N VAL A 288 -10.86 -4.59 -6.53
CA VAL A 288 -10.02 -3.49 -7.04
C VAL A 288 -10.88 -2.25 -7.26
N PRO A 289 -10.32 -1.04 -7.28
CA PRO A 289 -11.09 0.16 -7.63
C PRO A 289 -11.64 0.05 -9.06
N ALA A 290 -12.91 0.44 -9.25
CA ALA A 290 -13.47 0.62 -10.59
C ALA A 290 -12.70 1.71 -11.36
N GLU A 291 -12.28 2.74 -10.64
CA GLU A 291 -11.36 3.77 -11.13
C GLU A 291 -10.38 4.19 -10.02
N SER A 292 -9.06 4.06 -10.21
CA SER A 292 -8.06 4.41 -9.18
C SER A 292 -7.45 5.79 -9.38
N ASN A 293 -6.80 6.39 -8.39
CA ASN A 293 -6.05 7.65 -8.56
C ASN A 293 -4.92 7.58 -9.62
N HIS A 294 -4.58 6.41 -10.17
CA HIS A 294 -3.57 6.23 -11.20
C HIS A 294 -4.15 5.60 -12.47
N VAL A 295 -4.51 6.45 -13.43
CA VAL A 295 -5.09 6.03 -14.72
C VAL A 295 -4.26 4.95 -15.39
N LEU A 296 -2.94 5.13 -15.50
CA LEU A 296 -2.08 4.14 -16.15
C LEU A 296 -2.06 2.79 -15.42
N ALA A 297 -2.10 2.79 -14.09
CA ALA A 297 -2.19 1.55 -13.33
C ALA A 297 -3.51 0.81 -13.63
N ASP A 298 -4.64 1.56 -13.75
CA ASP A 298 -5.92 0.97 -14.16
C ASP A 298 -5.81 0.28 -15.52
N TRP A 299 -5.16 0.93 -16.50
CA TRP A 299 -5.00 0.37 -17.84
C TRP A 299 -4.08 -0.84 -17.88
N LEU A 300 -3.07 -0.91 -17.01
CA LEU A 300 -2.17 -2.06 -16.93
C LEU A 300 -2.82 -3.25 -16.23
N ALA A 301 -3.53 -3.02 -15.13
CA ALA A 301 -4.25 -4.07 -14.39
C ALA A 301 -5.27 -4.82 -15.28
N ARG A 302 -5.93 -4.08 -16.19
CA ARG A 302 -6.88 -4.63 -17.17
C ARG A 302 -6.34 -5.76 -18.03
N HIS A 303 -5.04 -5.77 -18.32
CA HIS A 303 -4.40 -6.85 -19.06
C HIS A 303 -4.64 -8.22 -18.42
N TYR A 304 -4.71 -8.26 -17.08
CA TYR A 304 -4.90 -9.49 -16.33
C TYR A 304 -6.33 -9.89 -16.11
N PHE A 305 -7.28 -8.98 -16.27
CA PHE A 305 -8.67 -9.27 -15.96
C PHE A 305 -9.19 -10.38 -16.86
N GLU A 306 -8.88 -10.34 -18.16
CA GLU A 306 -9.29 -11.41 -19.07
C GLU A 306 -8.76 -12.78 -18.65
N PHE A 307 -7.46 -12.84 -18.34
CA PHE A 307 -6.79 -14.09 -17.96
C PHE A 307 -7.36 -14.65 -16.65
N CYS A 308 -7.55 -13.78 -15.66
CA CYS A 308 -8.14 -14.15 -14.37
C CYS A 308 -9.57 -14.69 -14.54
N LEU A 309 -10.43 -13.95 -15.25
CA LEU A 309 -11.84 -14.30 -15.45
C LEU A 309 -11.99 -15.62 -16.23
N ARG A 310 -11.13 -15.88 -17.22
CA ARG A 310 -11.10 -17.16 -17.95
C ARG A 310 -10.65 -18.33 -17.08
N HIS A 311 -9.98 -18.08 -15.97
CA HIS A 311 -9.47 -19.09 -15.05
C HIS A 311 -10.23 -19.15 -13.72
N GLY A 312 -11.46 -18.62 -13.67
CA GLY A 312 -12.36 -18.77 -12.53
C GLY A 312 -12.08 -17.83 -11.36
N ILE A 313 -11.16 -16.89 -11.51
CA ILE A 313 -10.94 -15.83 -10.53
C ILE A 313 -12.01 -14.75 -10.74
N LYS A 314 -12.73 -14.39 -9.67
CA LYS A 314 -13.77 -13.37 -9.72
C LYS A 314 -13.18 -12.00 -9.43
N ILE A 315 -13.52 -11.02 -10.25
CA ILE A 315 -13.06 -9.64 -10.11
C ILE A 315 -14.24 -8.75 -9.75
N PHE A 316 -14.07 -7.96 -8.71
CA PHE A 316 -15.06 -7.00 -8.25
C PHE A 316 -14.48 -5.60 -8.35
N LEU A 317 -15.26 -4.69 -8.94
CA LEU A 317 -14.90 -3.30 -9.15
C LEU A 317 -15.61 -2.45 -8.11
N TYR A 318 -14.84 -1.86 -7.21
CA TYR A 318 -15.33 -1.01 -6.13
C TYR A 318 -15.69 0.38 -6.66
N GLU A 319 -16.93 0.81 -6.40
CA GLU A 319 -17.49 2.01 -7.01
C GLU A 319 -17.53 3.19 -6.03
N ASN A 320 -17.70 4.41 -6.56
CA ASN A 320 -18.03 5.61 -5.79
C ASN A 320 -17.03 6.07 -4.70
N ALA A 321 -15.91 5.38 -4.51
CA ALA A 321 -14.84 5.72 -3.57
C ALA A 321 -13.53 5.09 -4.05
N MET A 322 -12.39 5.71 -3.71
CA MET A 322 -11.10 5.08 -4.00
C MET A 322 -10.81 4.03 -2.92
N ILE A 323 -10.91 2.74 -3.27
CA ILE A 323 -10.40 1.67 -2.42
C ILE A 323 -8.89 1.56 -2.56
N HIS A 324 -8.18 1.93 -1.51
CA HIS A 324 -6.72 1.90 -1.45
C HIS A 324 -6.20 0.82 -0.48
N ALA A 325 -6.99 -0.19 -0.16
CA ALA A 325 -6.56 -1.30 0.69
C ALA A 325 -5.38 -2.09 0.10
N LYS A 326 -4.63 -2.79 0.97
CA LYS A 326 -3.60 -3.78 0.65
C LYS A 326 -3.73 -4.96 1.60
N THR A 327 -4.85 -5.65 1.47
CA THR A 327 -5.27 -6.66 2.45
C THR A 327 -5.66 -7.95 1.77
N ALA A 328 -5.48 -9.05 2.49
CA ALA A 328 -6.05 -10.33 2.09
C ALA A 328 -6.47 -11.13 3.32
N THR A 329 -7.45 -12.02 3.13
CA THR A 329 -7.86 -13.05 4.10
C THR A 329 -8.10 -14.37 3.39
N ILE A 330 -7.66 -15.46 4.00
CA ILE A 330 -7.68 -16.82 3.43
C ILE A 330 -8.19 -17.80 4.49
N ASP A 331 -9.17 -18.60 4.08
CA ASP A 331 -9.75 -19.75 4.81
C ASP A 331 -10.25 -19.48 6.24
N GLY A 332 -10.44 -18.21 6.60
CA GLY A 332 -10.88 -17.79 7.93
C GLY A 332 -9.84 -17.98 9.01
N ILE A 333 -8.56 -18.00 8.64
CA ILE A 333 -7.45 -18.14 9.59
C ILE A 333 -6.28 -17.21 9.30
N TRP A 334 -5.92 -17.02 8.04
CA TRP A 334 -4.77 -16.21 7.66
C TRP A 334 -5.25 -14.86 7.13
N SER A 335 -4.56 -13.78 7.52
CA SER A 335 -4.85 -12.44 7.04
C SER A 335 -3.58 -11.59 6.96
N THR A 336 -3.62 -10.57 6.10
CA THR A 336 -2.57 -9.55 6.06
C THR A 336 -3.16 -8.15 5.91
N VAL A 337 -2.55 -7.20 6.60
CA VAL A 337 -2.80 -5.75 6.51
C VAL A 337 -1.46 -5.05 6.43
N GLY A 338 -1.28 -4.16 5.46
CA GLY A 338 -0.01 -3.47 5.30
C GLY A 338 0.00 -2.43 4.21
N THR A 339 1.18 -2.21 3.63
CA THR A 339 1.44 -1.12 2.69
C THR A 339 1.66 -1.61 1.26
N ALA A 340 2.05 -2.88 1.08
CA ALA A 340 2.44 -3.44 -0.21
C ALA A 340 1.24 -3.68 -1.14
N ASN A 341 1.21 -3.00 -2.28
CA ASN A 341 0.29 -3.36 -3.36
C ASN A 341 0.71 -4.70 -3.98
N LEU A 342 -0.23 -5.36 -4.67
CA LEU A 342 0.10 -6.52 -5.51
C LEU A 342 0.54 -6.05 -6.90
N ASP A 343 1.56 -5.19 -6.92
CA ASP A 343 2.26 -4.71 -8.12
C ASP A 343 3.76 -5.01 -8.03
N ARG A 344 4.46 -4.97 -9.17
CA ARG A 344 5.88 -5.30 -9.22
C ARG A 344 6.75 -4.36 -8.42
N LEU A 345 6.42 -3.06 -8.41
CA LEU A 345 7.15 -2.06 -7.67
C LEU A 345 7.11 -2.33 -6.17
N SER A 346 5.95 -2.70 -5.63
CA SER A 346 5.77 -3.00 -4.21
C SER A 346 6.40 -4.34 -3.84
N LEU A 347 6.24 -5.36 -4.70
CA LEU A 347 6.73 -6.72 -4.44
C LEU A 347 8.22 -6.94 -4.70
N ALA A 348 8.89 -6.06 -5.46
CA ALA A 348 10.30 -6.24 -5.83
C ALA A 348 11.10 -4.93 -5.95
N GLY A 349 10.57 -3.79 -5.48
CA GLY A 349 11.21 -2.49 -5.68
C GLY A 349 11.17 -1.54 -4.48
N ASN A 350 10.06 -1.44 -3.75
CA ASN A 350 9.88 -0.47 -2.67
C ASN A 350 10.15 -1.06 -1.29
N HIS A 351 10.44 -0.18 -0.34
CA HIS A 351 10.35 -0.54 1.07
C HIS A 351 8.88 -0.59 1.45
N GLU A 352 8.45 -1.73 1.97
CA GLU A 352 7.06 -2.03 2.32
C GLU A 352 7.01 -2.80 3.64
N ILE A 353 5.88 -2.75 4.32
CA ILE A 353 5.67 -3.44 5.59
C ILE A 353 4.23 -3.96 5.68
N ASN A 354 4.11 -5.24 6.04
CA ASN A 354 2.83 -5.90 6.28
C ASN A 354 2.87 -6.61 7.64
N LEU A 355 1.72 -6.62 8.32
CA LEU A 355 1.44 -7.62 9.33
C LEU A 355 0.84 -8.85 8.65
N GLU A 356 1.39 -10.00 9.01
CA GLU A 356 0.90 -11.34 8.69
C GLU A 356 0.30 -11.92 9.97
N ILE A 357 -0.95 -12.34 9.93
CA ILE A 357 -1.72 -12.73 11.12
C ILE A 357 -2.39 -14.08 10.87
N TYR A 358 -2.15 -15.03 11.76
CA TYR A 358 -2.78 -16.35 11.86
C TYR A 358 -3.70 -16.36 13.08
N ASN A 359 -4.93 -15.88 12.91
CA ASN A 359 -5.92 -15.80 13.98
C ASN A 359 -7.34 -15.79 13.38
N ALA A 360 -8.18 -16.74 13.80
CA ALA A 360 -9.52 -16.90 13.25
C ALA A 360 -10.45 -15.72 13.57
N ALA A 361 -10.38 -15.17 14.78
CA ALA A 361 -11.20 -14.02 15.16
C ALA A 361 -10.81 -12.76 14.37
N PHE A 362 -9.51 -12.56 14.08
CA PHE A 362 -9.05 -11.49 13.20
C PHE A 362 -9.49 -11.72 11.74
N ALA A 363 -9.37 -12.94 11.23
CA ALA A 363 -9.81 -13.29 9.88
C ALA A 363 -11.32 -13.05 9.68
N GLU A 364 -12.15 -13.37 10.68
CA GLU A 364 -13.59 -13.08 10.67
C GLU A 364 -13.86 -11.56 10.52
N ARG A 365 -13.08 -10.71 11.20
CA ARG A 365 -13.18 -9.25 11.04
C ARG A 365 -12.78 -8.80 9.64
N MET A 366 -11.73 -9.38 9.07
CA MET A 366 -11.30 -9.10 7.70
C MET A 366 -12.33 -9.56 6.66
N GLU A 367 -12.98 -10.70 6.89
CA GLU A 367 -14.10 -11.17 6.06
C GLU A 367 -15.31 -10.26 6.16
N ALA A 368 -15.66 -9.78 7.36
CA ALA A 368 -16.73 -8.81 7.54
C ALA A 368 -16.44 -7.48 6.81
N ILE A 369 -15.19 -7.02 6.87
CA ILE A 369 -14.70 -5.88 6.09
C ILE A 369 -14.89 -6.13 4.59
N PHE A 370 -14.43 -7.28 4.09
CA PHE A 370 -14.54 -7.63 2.68
C PHE A 370 -16.01 -7.69 2.24
N ALA A 371 -16.87 -8.34 3.02
CA ALA A 371 -18.31 -8.43 2.76
C ALA A 371 -18.99 -7.05 2.74
N CYS A 372 -18.60 -6.13 3.64
CA CYS A 372 -19.06 -4.75 3.64
C CYS A 372 -18.60 -4.00 2.37
N ASP A 373 -17.32 -4.12 2.00
CA ASP A 373 -16.82 -3.47 0.78
C ASP A 373 -17.53 -4.01 -0.49
N MET A 374 -17.87 -5.31 -0.49
CA MET A 374 -18.63 -5.94 -1.57
C MET A 374 -20.04 -5.38 -1.77
N THR A 375 -20.65 -4.72 -0.77
CA THR A 375 -21.98 -4.08 -0.95
C THR A 375 -21.90 -2.83 -1.84
N ASN A 376 -20.70 -2.34 -2.11
CA ASN A 376 -20.43 -1.19 -2.99
C ASN A 376 -19.46 -1.57 -4.12
N ALA A 377 -19.48 -2.85 -4.52
CA ALA A 377 -18.72 -3.36 -5.63
C ALA A 377 -19.64 -4.07 -6.62
N ARG A 378 -19.32 -3.96 -7.92
CA ARG A 378 -19.96 -4.75 -8.96
C ARG A 378 -19.03 -5.87 -9.43
N GLU A 379 -19.59 -7.02 -9.75
CA GLU A 379 -18.82 -8.08 -10.41
C GLU A 379 -18.51 -7.69 -11.85
N LEU A 380 -17.26 -7.88 -12.28
CA LEU A 380 -16.85 -7.79 -13.67
C LEU A 380 -16.93 -9.18 -14.29
N THR A 381 -17.83 -9.37 -15.25
CA THR A 381 -17.99 -10.68 -15.91
C THR A 381 -17.10 -10.80 -17.15
N LEU A 382 -16.73 -12.03 -17.53
CA LEU A 382 -16.00 -12.28 -18.78
C LEU A 382 -16.78 -11.81 -20.02
N ALA A 383 -18.11 -11.97 -20.00
CA ALA A 383 -18.97 -11.54 -21.10
C ALA A 383 -18.92 -10.02 -21.30
N GLU A 384 -19.03 -9.25 -20.20
CA GLU A 384 -18.85 -7.80 -20.22
C GLU A 384 -17.44 -7.43 -20.70
N TRP A 385 -16.42 -8.10 -20.18
CA TRP A 385 -15.02 -7.81 -20.50
C TRP A 385 -14.70 -7.96 -22.00
N ILE A 386 -15.22 -9.00 -22.64
CA ILE A 386 -15.00 -9.27 -24.08
C ILE A 386 -15.70 -8.22 -24.96
N GLN A 387 -16.86 -7.74 -24.53
CA GLN A 387 -17.68 -6.74 -25.24
C GLN A 387 -17.13 -5.31 -25.14
N ARG A 388 -16.03 -5.09 -24.42
CA ARG A 388 -15.43 -3.75 -24.28
C ARG A 388 -15.10 -3.11 -25.65
N PRO A 389 -15.26 -1.78 -25.80
CA PRO A 389 -15.10 -1.10 -27.09
C PRO A 389 -13.73 -1.30 -27.73
N TRP A 390 -13.68 -1.27 -29.07
CA TRP A 390 -12.45 -1.49 -29.83
C TRP A 390 -11.34 -0.48 -29.49
N TYR A 391 -11.70 0.78 -29.20
CA TYR A 391 -10.73 1.82 -28.84
C TYR A 391 -10.06 1.54 -27.49
N THR A 392 -10.77 0.88 -26.56
CA THR A 392 -10.19 0.41 -25.29
C THR A 392 -9.16 -0.68 -25.55
N LYS A 393 -9.46 -1.64 -26.42
CA LYS A 393 -8.52 -2.71 -26.81
C LYS A 393 -7.27 -2.14 -27.50
N ALA A 394 -7.44 -1.14 -28.36
CA ALA A 394 -6.33 -0.45 -29.01
C ALA A 394 -5.43 0.30 -28.00
N ALA A 395 -6.04 0.99 -27.03
CA ALA A 395 -5.29 1.68 -25.98
C ALA A 395 -4.50 0.70 -25.09
N GLU A 396 -5.11 -0.43 -24.71
CA GLU A 396 -4.43 -1.52 -23.98
C GLU A 396 -3.19 -2.02 -24.74
N LEU A 397 -3.31 -2.24 -26.06
CA LEU A 397 -2.20 -2.69 -26.90
C LEU A 397 -1.05 -1.67 -26.91
N VAL A 398 -1.36 -0.38 -27.07
CA VAL A 398 -0.36 0.71 -27.09
C VAL A 398 0.36 0.84 -25.76
N LEU A 399 -0.35 0.65 -24.64
CA LEU A 399 0.22 0.77 -23.29
C LEU A 399 0.94 -0.52 -22.82
N SER A 400 0.67 -1.67 -23.45
CA SER A 400 1.26 -2.96 -23.06
C SER A 400 2.80 -2.99 -22.91
N PRO A 401 3.62 -2.24 -23.69
CA PRO A 401 5.06 -2.24 -23.47
C PRO A 401 5.52 -1.59 -22.15
N LEU A 402 4.66 -0.84 -21.46
CA LEU A 402 4.96 -0.28 -20.13
C LEU A 402 4.86 -1.33 -19.01
N TRP A 403 4.29 -2.49 -19.32
CA TRP A 403 4.08 -3.64 -18.42
C TRP A 403 5.33 -4.09 -17.62
N PRO A 404 6.55 -4.11 -18.16
CA PRO A 404 7.72 -4.52 -17.39
C PRO A 404 8.22 -3.47 -16.39
N ILE A 405 7.76 -2.21 -16.50
CA ILE A 405 8.33 -1.04 -15.83
C ILE A 405 7.48 -0.60 -14.62
N LEU A 406 6.22 -1.05 -14.57
CA LEU A 406 5.21 -0.74 -13.56
C LEU A 406 4.67 -2.06 -12.99
#